data_AF-A0A2E0K162-F1
#
_entry.id   AF-A0A2E0K162-F1
#
_cell.length_a   1.000
_cell.length_b   1.000
_cell.length_c   1.000
_cell.angle_alpha   90.00
_cell.angle_beta   90.00
_cell.angle_gamma   90.00
#
_symmetry.space_group_name_H-M   'P 1'
#
loop_
_entity.id
_entity.type
_entity.pdbx_description
1 polymer ?
#
loop_
_entity_poly.entity_id
_entity_poly.type
_entity_poly.pdbx_seq_one_letter_code
_entity_poly.pdbx_strand_id
1 'polypeptide(L)'
;MSRQRLLVLSLVCALALGGCSANRFLYNRADTFVRWAIDDYVDLTTEQQKQFDADLDVLLDWHRRDELPLYREFIESSLSALDDGVTIDEAIVISVSIDEAANRLQVKLVDLLLNSAEGLNESQIQDFLAEL
;
A
#
# COMPACT_ATOMS: atom_id res chain seq x y z
N MET A 1 6.84 8.31 43.26
CA MET A 1 6.77 8.84 41.87
C MET A 1 5.34 9.23 41.57
N SER A 2 5.08 10.45 41.08
CA SER A 2 3.71 10.93 40.87
C SER A 2 2.96 10.08 39.84
N ARG A 3 1.67 9.81 40.06
CA ARG A 3 0.80 9.02 39.16
C ARG A 3 0.87 9.52 37.70
N GLN A 4 1.04 10.82 37.49
CA GLN A 4 1.26 11.43 36.18
C GLN A 4 2.53 10.93 35.48
N ARG A 5 3.65 10.77 36.20
CA ARG A 5 4.90 10.24 35.61
C ARG A 5 4.73 8.79 35.17
N LEU A 6 3.97 7.99 35.92
CA LEU A 6 3.64 6.61 35.55
C LEU A 6 2.74 6.56 34.30
N LEU A 7 1.74 7.45 34.20
CA LEU A 7 0.87 7.54 33.03
C LEU A 7 1.61 8.00 31.76
N VAL A 8 2.49 8.97 31.89
CA VAL A 8 3.32 9.44 30.76
C VAL A 8 4.28 8.32 30.33
N LEU A 9 4.91 7.63 31.28
CA LEU A 9 5.80 6.52 30.95
C LEU A 9 5.04 5.35 30.28
N SER A 10 3.85 5.02 30.76
CA SER A 10 3.02 3.98 30.15
C SER A 10 2.56 4.35 28.75
N LEU A 11 2.23 5.62 28.50
CA LEU A 11 1.82 6.11 27.19
C LEU A 11 2.99 6.09 26.20
N VAL A 12 4.18 6.53 26.64
CA VAL A 12 5.40 6.47 25.82
C VAL A 12 5.76 5.02 25.48
N CYS A 13 5.69 4.11 26.43
CA CYS A 13 5.90 2.68 26.16
C CYS A 13 4.85 2.11 25.18
N ALA A 14 3.57 2.48 25.32
CA ALA A 14 2.52 2.02 24.42
C ALA A 14 2.72 2.55 22.98
N LEU A 15 3.12 3.82 22.83
CA LEU A 15 3.43 4.41 21.53
C LEU A 15 4.69 3.80 20.91
N ALA A 16 5.73 3.53 21.71
CA ALA A 16 6.95 2.87 21.23
C ALA A 16 6.68 1.42 20.77
N LEU A 17 5.88 0.66 21.54
CA LEU A 17 5.46 -0.70 21.17
C LEU A 17 4.52 -0.71 19.95
N GLY A 18 3.64 0.30 19.85
CA GLY A 18 2.79 0.52 18.69
C GLY A 18 3.62 0.83 17.43
N GLY A 19 4.68 1.63 17.55
CA GLY A 19 5.59 2.00 16.46
C GLY A 19 6.36 0.81 15.88
N CYS A 20 6.88 -0.09 16.71
CA CYS A 20 7.54 -1.31 16.23
C CYS A 20 6.59 -2.28 15.51
N SER A 21 5.29 -2.21 15.82
CA SER A 21 4.25 -2.99 15.14
C SER A 21 3.49 -2.18 14.08
N ALA A 22 3.81 -0.91 13.85
CA ALA A 22 3.03 -0.03 12.98
C ALA A 22 3.07 -0.51 11.52
N ASN A 23 4.24 -0.95 11.04
CA ASN A 23 4.38 -1.52 9.70
C ASN A 23 3.50 -2.77 9.54
N ARG A 24 3.56 -3.68 10.53
CA ARG A 24 2.71 -4.88 10.56
C ARG A 24 1.22 -4.54 10.71
N PHE A 25 0.88 -3.49 11.45
CA PHE A 25 -0.50 -3.04 11.65
C PHE A 25 -1.10 -2.45 10.37
N LEU A 26 -0.37 -1.56 9.70
CA LEU A 26 -0.78 -0.97 8.43
C LEU A 26 -0.95 -2.05 7.36
N TYR A 27 0.03 -2.94 7.18
CA TYR A 27 -0.06 -4.01 6.18
C TYR A 27 -1.11 -5.08 6.50
N ASN A 28 -1.45 -5.30 7.77
CA ASN A 28 -2.54 -6.20 8.16
C ASN A 28 -3.93 -5.55 8.10
N ARG A 29 -4.00 -4.24 7.79
CA ARG A 29 -5.24 -3.47 7.70
C ARG A 29 -5.39 -2.75 6.36
N ALA A 30 -4.47 -2.99 5.43
CA ALA A 30 -4.43 -2.36 4.11
C ALA A 30 -5.69 -2.66 3.31
N ASP A 31 -6.19 -3.90 3.40
CA ASP A 31 -7.48 -4.36 2.88
C ASP A 31 -8.63 -3.42 3.29
N THR A 32 -8.65 -3.02 4.56
CA THR A 32 -9.72 -2.22 5.13
C THR A 32 -9.66 -0.77 4.63
N PHE A 33 -8.46 -0.21 4.52
CA PHE A 33 -8.29 1.14 3.98
C PHE A 33 -8.67 1.22 2.51
N VAL A 34 -8.26 0.22 1.72
CA VAL A 34 -8.61 0.16 0.29
C VAL A 34 -10.11 -0.04 0.12
N ARG A 35 -10.76 -0.85 0.98
CA ARG A 35 -12.21 -0.99 0.99
C ARG A 35 -12.92 0.35 1.22
N TRP A 36 -12.51 1.10 2.23
CA TRP A 36 -13.10 2.43 2.47
C TRP A 36 -12.88 3.38 1.31
N ALA A 37 -11.72 3.29 0.65
CA ALA A 37 -11.46 4.10 -0.53
C ALA A 37 -12.37 3.72 -1.71
N ILE A 38 -12.66 2.43 -1.95
CA ILE A 38 -13.51 2.02 -3.07
C ILE A 38 -14.99 2.34 -2.82
N ASP A 39 -15.44 2.28 -1.55
CA ASP A 39 -16.82 2.64 -1.15
C ASP A 39 -17.17 4.09 -1.52
N ASP A 40 -16.17 4.98 -1.60
CA ASP A 40 -16.35 6.38 -2.03
C ASP A 40 -16.58 6.52 -3.55
N TYR A 41 -16.26 5.51 -4.36
CA TYR A 41 -16.41 5.55 -5.82
C TYR A 41 -17.57 4.71 -6.36
N VAL A 42 -17.82 3.53 -5.76
CA VAL A 42 -18.85 2.59 -6.25
C VAL A 42 -19.49 1.85 -5.08
N ASP A 43 -20.83 1.81 -5.06
CA ASP A 43 -21.58 0.97 -4.11
C ASP A 43 -21.62 -0.49 -4.60
N LEU A 44 -20.67 -1.31 -4.11
CA LEU A 44 -20.55 -2.72 -4.46
C LEU A 44 -21.58 -3.58 -3.72
N THR A 45 -22.22 -4.50 -4.45
CA THR A 45 -23.04 -5.56 -3.83
C THR A 45 -22.17 -6.49 -2.97
N THR A 46 -22.77 -7.22 -2.03
CA THR A 46 -22.05 -8.15 -1.16
C THR A 46 -21.19 -9.16 -1.93
N GLU A 47 -21.66 -9.65 -3.08
CA GLU A 47 -20.89 -10.62 -3.88
C GLU A 47 -19.73 -9.95 -4.65
N GLN A 48 -19.96 -8.75 -5.21
CA GLN A 48 -18.90 -7.96 -5.87
C GLN A 48 -17.81 -7.57 -4.86
N GLN A 49 -18.19 -7.12 -3.66
CA GLN A 49 -17.24 -6.78 -2.59
C GLN A 49 -16.38 -7.99 -2.20
N LYS A 50 -17.00 -9.16 -2.07
CA LYS A 50 -16.30 -10.40 -1.72
C LYS A 50 -15.30 -10.81 -2.79
N GLN A 51 -15.64 -10.65 -4.07
CA GLN A 51 -14.72 -10.90 -5.17
C GLN A 51 -13.56 -9.89 -5.17
N PHE A 52 -13.87 -8.60 -5.03
CA PHE A 52 -12.87 -7.54 -4.91
C PHE A 52 -11.89 -7.78 -3.75
N ASP A 53 -12.40 -8.14 -2.58
CA ASP A 53 -11.58 -8.45 -1.41
C ASP A 53 -10.61 -9.63 -1.69
N ALA A 54 -11.08 -10.67 -2.37
CA ALA A 54 -10.26 -11.83 -2.71
C ALA A 54 -9.13 -11.46 -3.70
N ASP A 55 -9.44 -10.66 -4.71
CA ASP A 55 -8.45 -10.21 -5.70
C ASP A 55 -7.46 -9.21 -5.08
N LEU A 56 -7.94 -8.35 -4.18
CA LEU A 56 -7.11 -7.43 -3.40
C LEU A 56 -6.14 -8.17 -2.48
N ASP A 57 -6.60 -9.23 -1.80
CA ASP A 57 -5.75 -10.06 -0.94
C ASP A 57 -4.59 -10.69 -1.75
N VAL A 58 -4.86 -11.13 -2.98
CA VAL A 58 -3.82 -11.65 -3.90
C VAL A 58 -2.81 -10.56 -4.25
N LEU A 59 -3.29 -9.35 -4.59
CA LEU A 59 -2.41 -8.22 -4.89
C LEU A 59 -1.54 -7.84 -3.69
N LEU A 60 -2.12 -7.75 -2.49
CA LEU A 60 -1.42 -7.38 -1.27
C LEU A 60 -0.40 -8.45 -0.84
N ASP A 61 -0.71 -9.74 -1.01
CA ASP A 61 0.24 -10.82 -0.73
C ASP A 61 1.45 -10.76 -1.68
N TRP A 62 1.21 -10.60 -2.98
CA TRP A 62 2.27 -10.39 -3.96
C TRP A 62 3.11 -9.16 -3.63
N HIS A 63 2.47 -8.03 -3.35
CA HIS A 63 3.19 -6.79 -3.03
C HIS A 63 4.10 -6.98 -1.82
N ARG A 64 3.61 -7.65 -0.77
CA ARG A 64 4.38 -7.88 0.46
C ARG A 64 5.54 -8.86 0.26
N ARG A 65 5.32 -9.93 -0.51
CA ARG A 65 6.26 -11.04 -0.63
C ARG A 65 7.31 -10.83 -1.70
N ASP A 66 6.92 -10.22 -2.81
CA ASP A 66 7.74 -10.11 -4.02
C ASP A 66 8.22 -8.67 -4.25
N GLU A 67 7.35 -7.69 -4.11
CA GLU A 67 7.66 -6.30 -4.49
C GLU A 67 8.41 -5.53 -3.39
N LEU A 68 8.00 -5.65 -2.12
CA LEU A 68 8.68 -4.97 -1.00
C LEU A 68 10.16 -5.34 -0.82
N PRO A 69 10.60 -6.60 -1.00
CA PRO A 69 12.03 -6.91 -0.98
C PRO A 69 12.83 -6.16 -2.05
N LEU A 70 12.28 -5.98 -3.25
CA LEU A 70 12.92 -5.21 -4.32
C LEU A 70 13.00 -3.72 -3.96
N TYR A 71 11.96 -3.20 -3.32
CA TYR A 71 11.97 -1.82 -2.82
C TYR A 71 13.10 -1.59 -1.83
N ARG A 72 13.24 -2.53 -0.90
CA ARG A 72 14.32 -2.50 0.08
C ARG A 72 15.69 -2.49 -0.59
N GLU A 73 15.90 -3.33 -1.60
CA GLU A 73 17.18 -3.44 -2.30
C GLU A 73 17.59 -2.12 -2.96
N PHE A 74 16.71 -1.51 -3.76
CA PHE A 74 17.07 -0.25 -4.42
C PHE A 74 17.14 0.92 -3.43
N ILE A 75 16.35 0.92 -2.35
CA ILE A 75 16.45 1.95 -1.30
C ILE A 75 17.78 1.85 -0.57
N GLU A 76 18.22 0.65 -0.18
CA GLU A 76 19.52 0.43 0.47
C GLU A 76 20.67 0.84 -0.47
N SER A 77 20.60 0.49 -1.76
CA SER A 77 21.56 0.94 -2.77
C SER A 77 21.58 2.46 -2.92
N SER A 78 20.40 3.11 -2.93
CA SER A 78 20.27 4.56 -3.05
C SER A 78 20.88 5.27 -1.84
N LEU A 79 20.65 4.74 -0.64
CA LEU A 79 21.21 5.27 0.60
C LEU A 79 22.74 5.19 0.60
N SER A 80 23.31 4.08 0.14
CA SER A 80 24.77 3.95 0.03
C SER A 80 25.37 4.95 -0.94
N ALA A 81 24.69 5.26 -2.06
CA ALA A 81 25.17 6.25 -3.04
C ALA A 81 25.15 7.69 -2.49
N LEU A 82 24.32 7.97 -1.47
CA LEU A 82 24.22 9.29 -0.86
C LEU A 82 25.39 9.64 0.07
N ASP A 83 26.13 8.64 0.57
CA ASP A 83 27.23 8.87 1.53
C ASP A 83 28.43 9.59 0.90
N ASP A 84 28.77 9.27 -0.36
CA ASP A 84 29.91 9.86 -1.08
C ASP A 84 29.49 10.90 -2.15
N GLY A 85 28.18 11.16 -2.28
CA GLY A 85 27.57 12.03 -3.28
C GLY A 85 27.14 11.26 -4.53
N VAL A 86 25.90 11.51 -4.97
CA VAL A 86 25.27 10.75 -6.07
C VAL A 86 25.82 11.19 -7.42
N THR A 87 26.38 10.23 -8.16
CA THR A 87 26.77 10.40 -9.57
C THR A 87 25.54 10.36 -10.50
N ILE A 88 25.69 10.85 -11.73
CA ILE A 88 24.62 10.80 -12.73
C ILE A 88 24.24 9.35 -13.06
N ASP A 89 25.21 8.44 -13.16
CA ASP A 89 24.97 7.04 -13.47
C ASP A 89 24.18 6.34 -12.35
N GLU A 90 24.50 6.63 -11.08
CA GLU A 90 23.73 6.14 -9.94
C GLU A 90 22.30 6.71 -9.93
N ALA A 91 22.13 8.00 -10.21
CA ALA A 91 20.80 8.61 -10.30
C ALA A 91 19.93 7.95 -11.38
N ILE A 92 20.53 7.58 -12.53
CA ILE A 92 19.83 6.85 -13.59
C ILE A 92 19.40 5.47 -13.11
N VAL A 93 20.28 4.71 -12.45
CA VAL A 93 19.96 3.38 -11.92
C VAL A 93 18.82 3.45 -10.89
N ILE A 94 18.85 4.45 -10.01
CA ILE A 94 17.78 4.68 -9.02
C ILE A 94 16.46 4.99 -9.72
N SER A 95 16.46 5.88 -10.72
CA SER A 95 15.25 6.24 -11.48
C SER A 95 14.66 5.01 -12.18
N VAL A 96 15.48 4.21 -12.86
CA VAL A 96 15.02 3.00 -13.55
C VAL A 96 14.40 2.01 -12.57
N SER A 97 15.02 1.82 -11.39
CA SER A 97 14.50 0.92 -10.36
C SER A 97 13.11 1.35 -9.86
N ILE A 98 12.90 2.66 -9.70
CA ILE A 98 11.60 3.23 -9.31
C ILE A 98 10.56 3.05 -10.43
N ASP A 99 10.94 3.30 -11.69
CA ASP A 99 10.04 3.15 -12.83
C ASP A 99 9.61 1.69 -13.03
N GLU A 100 10.53 0.74 -12.88
CA GLU A 100 10.23 -0.69 -12.96
C GLU A 100 9.30 -1.13 -11.83
N ALA A 101 9.55 -0.67 -10.61
CA ALA A 101 8.69 -0.88 -9.45
C ALA A 101 7.26 -0.36 -9.69
N ALA A 102 7.15 0.89 -10.14
CA ALA A 102 5.87 1.50 -10.46
C ALA A 102 5.13 0.73 -11.55
N ASN A 103 5.83 0.32 -12.62
CA ASN A 103 5.24 -0.47 -13.70
C ASN A 103 4.70 -1.82 -13.22
N ARG A 104 5.45 -2.55 -12.40
CA ARG A 104 4.99 -3.84 -11.85
C ARG A 104 3.74 -3.69 -11.00
N LEU A 105 3.73 -2.69 -10.11
CA LEU A 105 2.56 -2.39 -9.28
C LEU A 105 1.35 -1.97 -10.13
N GLN A 106 1.57 -1.12 -11.13
CA GLN A 106 0.51 -0.65 -12.02
C GLN A 106 -0.14 -1.79 -12.79
N VAL A 107 0.64 -2.75 -13.31
CA VAL A 107 0.09 -3.93 -14.00
C VAL A 107 -0.85 -4.71 -13.08
N LYS A 108 -0.42 -4.99 -11.85
CA LYS A 108 -1.25 -5.72 -10.87
C LYS A 108 -2.50 -4.94 -10.47
N LEU A 109 -2.38 -3.63 -10.31
CA LEU A 109 -3.51 -2.77 -9.98
C LEU A 109 -4.53 -2.72 -11.12
N VAL A 110 -4.07 -2.61 -12.36
CA VAL A 110 -4.93 -2.64 -13.55
C VAL A 110 -5.65 -3.98 -13.66
N ASP A 111 -4.96 -5.10 -13.41
CA ASP A 111 -5.60 -6.42 -13.39
C ASP A 111 -6.73 -6.49 -12.35
N LEU A 112 -6.49 -6.01 -11.13
CA LEU A 112 -7.51 -5.92 -10.07
C LEU A 112 -8.71 -5.08 -10.53
N LEU A 113 -8.46 -3.89 -11.09
CA LEU A 113 -9.51 -2.97 -11.51
C LEU A 113 -10.32 -3.53 -12.68
N LEU A 114 -9.69 -4.18 -13.67
CA LEU A 114 -10.38 -4.80 -14.80
C LEU A 114 -11.27 -5.97 -14.36
N ASN A 115 -10.76 -6.84 -13.48
CA ASN A 115 -11.56 -7.94 -12.93
C ASN A 115 -12.76 -7.42 -12.13
N SER A 116 -12.57 -6.33 -11.39
CA SER A 116 -13.64 -5.68 -10.63
C SER A 116 -14.68 -5.02 -11.54
N ALA A 117 -14.23 -4.38 -12.62
CA ALA A 117 -15.08 -3.70 -13.59
C ALA A 117 -15.99 -4.66 -14.38
N GLU A 118 -15.54 -5.89 -14.67
CA GLU A 118 -16.35 -6.90 -15.36
C GLU A 118 -17.65 -7.22 -14.60
N GLY A 119 -17.62 -7.12 -13.27
CA GLY A 119 -18.78 -7.38 -12.42
C GLY A 119 -19.76 -6.20 -12.29
N LEU A 120 -19.42 -4.99 -12.74
CA LEU A 120 -20.22 -3.78 -12.50
C LEU A 120 -21.40 -3.67 -13.47
N ASN A 121 -22.50 -3.12 -12.97
CA ASN A 121 -23.67 -2.78 -13.80
C ASN A 121 -23.59 -1.32 -14.33
N GLU A 122 -24.50 -0.97 -15.22
CA GLU A 122 -24.50 0.34 -15.88
C GLU A 122 -24.64 1.52 -14.90
N SER A 123 -25.44 1.40 -13.84
CA SER A 123 -25.54 2.47 -12.84
C SER A 123 -24.25 2.64 -12.03
N GLN A 124 -23.63 1.53 -11.61
CA GLN A 124 -22.35 1.55 -10.89
C GLN A 124 -21.22 2.16 -11.73
N ILE A 125 -21.23 1.93 -13.05
CA ILE A 125 -20.27 2.57 -13.97
C ILE A 125 -20.52 4.09 -14.06
N GLN A 126 -21.78 4.53 -14.10
CA GLN A 126 -22.10 5.97 -14.10
C GLN A 126 -21.70 6.64 -12.78
N ASP A 127 -21.95 5.97 -11.65
CA ASP A 127 -21.53 6.46 -10.33
C ASP A 127 -20.01 6.62 -10.27
N PHE A 128 -19.25 5.62 -10.71
CA PHE A 128 -17.78 5.68 -10.80
C PHE A 128 -17.29 6.86 -11.63
N LEU A 129 -17.86 7.08 -12.82
CA LEU A 129 -17.45 8.16 -13.72
C LEU A 129 -17.81 9.55 -13.18
N ALA A 130 -18.78 9.66 -12.29
CA ALA A 130 -19.17 10.92 -11.67
C ALA A 130 -18.20 11.38 -10.56
N GLU A 131 -17.46 10.44 -9.96
CA GLU A 131 -16.49 10.69 -8.87
C GLU A 131 -15.03 10.89 -9.37
N LEU A 132 -14.78 10.82 -10.69
CA LEU A 132 -13.49 11.09 -11.34
C LEU A 132 -13.28 12.57 -11.68
#